data_AF-A0AAQ3PUQ9-F1
#
_entry.id   AF-A0AAQ3PUQ9-F1
#
_cell.length_a   1.000
_cell.length_b   1.000
_cell.length_c   1.000
_cell.angle_alpha   90.00
_cell.angle_beta   90.00
_cell.angle_gamma   90.00
#
_symmetry.space_group_name_H-M   'P 1'
#
loop_
_entity.id
_entity.type
_entity.pdbx_description
1 polymer ?
#
loop_
_entity_poly.entity_id
_entity_poly.type
_entity_poly.pdbx_seq_one_letter_code
_entity_poly.pdbx_strand_id
1 'polypeptide(L)'
;MEDGQEVGLSLTIIRFQSAQLTLKDRPVRITLFSRRCNRRLGTRMWRRGANLEGATANFVETEQLVEYEGFTSSFIQVRGSIPLLWEQIVDLSYKPRLSIIEHEETPKVIQRHFYDLSQRYGDTIVIDLTDKRGDEGDLSNAFAAEMDRIPGVRYVHFDFHHVCRGGNFDNLQALYNQIEEVIQKQGYFLMNSKGEILFEQSGVVRSNCIDCLDRTNVTQSFLARKSLDSQLQRMGALLSSESISLSDNINDIFKRLWVEHGDELSLEYAGSYALKGDLVRYGRQTLPGLIKDGMSALSRYYLNNFHDGVRQDALDLISGYYTVSQGSSSPFHNGGFESASYLPVASAIIVGGITATTFTLSQVGRNAQHFISSIVCAGLTVGVIALVKANGKQFCSRPRLCGLI
;
A
#
# COMPACT_ATOMS: atom_id res chain seq x y z
N MET A 1 21.30 -35.00 -6.96
CA MET A 1 20.48 -34.60 -8.13
C MET A 1 19.05 -34.79 -7.71
N GLU A 2 18.46 -33.76 -7.12
CA GLU A 2 17.02 -33.66 -6.89
C GLU A 2 16.67 -32.18 -7.13
N ASP A 3 15.58 -32.00 -7.84
CA ASP A 3 15.23 -30.85 -8.66
C ASP A 3 15.44 -29.49 -8.01
N GLY A 4 16.25 -28.67 -8.69
CA GLY A 4 16.22 -27.22 -8.55
C GLY A 4 14.89 -26.72 -9.11
N GLN A 5 13.87 -26.69 -8.25
CA GLN A 5 12.64 -25.97 -8.52
C GLN A 5 13.02 -24.49 -8.65
N GLU A 6 13.05 -23.96 -9.87
CA GLU A 6 13.17 -22.52 -10.12
C GLU A 6 12.09 -21.83 -9.30
N VAL A 7 12.48 -21.20 -8.19
CA VAL A 7 11.60 -20.35 -7.38
C VAL A 7 11.47 -19.00 -8.12
N GLY A 8 10.90 -19.06 -9.32
CA GLY A 8 10.35 -17.89 -9.97
C GLY A 8 9.27 -17.30 -9.07
N LEU A 9 9.29 -15.97 -8.87
CA LEU A 9 8.15 -15.29 -8.27
C LEU A 9 6.92 -15.64 -9.11
N SER A 10 5.94 -16.31 -8.52
CA SER A 10 4.63 -16.41 -9.14
C SER A 10 3.94 -15.06 -8.97
N LEU A 11 4.14 -14.24 -10.00
CA LEU A 11 3.57 -12.93 -10.17
C LEU A 11 2.22 -13.11 -10.86
N THR A 12 1.13 -12.83 -10.15
CA THR A 12 -0.20 -12.82 -10.76
C THR A 12 -0.46 -11.45 -11.36
N ILE A 13 -0.82 -11.41 -12.64
CA ILE A 13 -1.27 -10.16 -13.29
C ILE A 13 -2.57 -9.74 -12.62
N ILE A 14 -2.54 -8.58 -11.98
CA ILE A 14 -3.70 -8.00 -11.31
C ILE A 14 -4.52 -7.22 -12.33
N ARG A 15 -3.84 -6.41 -13.15
CA ARG A 15 -4.51 -5.55 -14.11
C ARG A 15 -3.63 -5.15 -15.29
N PHE A 16 -4.34 -4.93 -16.39
CA PHE A 16 -3.88 -4.33 -17.63
C PHE A 16 -4.72 -3.09 -17.92
N GLN A 17 -4.08 -1.93 -18.11
CA GLN A 17 -4.75 -0.73 -18.60
C GLN A 17 -3.93 -0.11 -19.72
N SER A 18 -4.58 0.25 -20.82
CA SER A 18 -3.95 0.93 -21.95
C SER A 18 -4.68 2.22 -22.24
N ALA A 19 -3.94 3.29 -22.50
CA ALA A 19 -4.47 4.50 -23.11
C ALA A 19 -3.69 4.85 -24.37
N GLN A 20 -4.41 5.35 -25.37
CA GLN A 20 -3.84 5.90 -26.57
C GLN A 20 -3.92 7.43 -26.50
N LEU A 21 -2.82 8.08 -26.85
CA LEU A 21 -2.70 9.52 -26.94
C LEU A 21 -2.09 9.90 -28.28
N THR A 22 -2.31 11.12 -28.73
CA THR A 22 -1.79 11.62 -30.01
C THR A 22 -0.76 12.70 -29.72
N LEU A 23 0.48 12.48 -30.19
CA LEU A 23 1.58 13.45 -30.11
C LEU A 23 2.02 13.79 -31.53
N LYS A 24 1.92 15.08 -31.91
CA LYS A 24 2.28 15.58 -33.26
C LYS A 24 1.68 14.71 -34.37
N ASP A 25 0.37 14.48 -34.28
CA ASP A 25 -0.45 13.65 -35.19
C ASP A 25 -0.08 12.16 -35.27
N ARG A 26 0.77 11.67 -34.37
CA ARG A 26 1.18 10.26 -34.30
C ARG A 26 0.65 9.62 -33.02
N PRO A 27 0.12 8.39 -33.10
CA PRO A 27 -0.39 7.70 -31.93
C PRO A 27 0.77 7.20 -31.05
N VAL A 28 0.63 7.41 -29.75
CA VAL A 28 1.44 6.80 -28.70
C VAL A 28 0.50 5.95 -27.85
N ARG A 29 0.89 4.73 -27.57
CA ARG A 29 0.17 3.86 -26.65
C ARG A 29 0.95 3.73 -25.35
N ILE A 30 0.32 4.06 -24.23
CA ILE A 30 0.84 3.84 -22.89
C ILE A 30 0.04 2.70 -22.29
N THR A 31 0.74 1.70 -21.77
CA THR A 31 0.11 0.59 -21.07
C THR A 31 0.74 0.42 -19.70
N LEU A 32 -0.09 0.28 -18.67
CA LEU A 32 0.34 0.05 -17.31
C LEU A 32 -0.11 -1.35 -16.87
N PHE A 33 0.84 -2.11 -16.37
CA PHE A 33 0.62 -3.45 -15.83
C PHE A 33 1.09 -3.49 -14.39
N SER A 34 0.34 -4.19 -13.55
CA SER A 34 0.81 -4.52 -12.21
C SER A 34 0.66 -6.00 -11.91
N ARG A 35 1.71 -6.52 -11.28
CA ARG A 35 1.87 -7.91 -10.90
C ARG A 35 2.13 -7.99 -9.42
N ARG A 36 1.32 -8.78 -8.68
CA ARG A 36 1.52 -8.98 -7.25
C ARG A 36 2.15 -10.32 -6.98
N CYS A 37 3.14 -10.29 -6.09
CA CYS A 37 3.81 -11.47 -5.60
C CYS A 37 2.88 -12.28 -4.68
N ASN A 38 2.81 -13.58 -4.95
CA ASN A 38 2.04 -14.49 -4.11
C ASN A 38 2.79 -15.01 -2.86
N ARG A 39 4.09 -14.73 -2.70
CA ARG A 39 4.97 -15.27 -1.64
C ARG A 39 4.70 -14.73 -0.21
N ARG A 40 3.92 -13.66 -0.09
CA ARG A 40 3.40 -13.16 1.21
C ARG A 40 2.12 -12.36 0.98
N LEU A 41 1.07 -13.05 0.52
CA LEU A 41 -0.24 -12.43 0.32
C LEU A 41 -0.91 -12.12 1.66
N GLY A 42 -1.67 -11.04 1.66
CA GLY A 42 -2.58 -10.78 2.75
C GLY A 42 -3.18 -9.40 2.77
N THR A 43 -4.02 -9.20 3.79
CA THR A 43 -4.76 -7.97 4.04
C THR A 43 -3.95 -6.98 4.86
N ARG A 44 -4.30 -5.70 4.73
CA ARG A 44 -3.50 -4.55 5.19
C ARG A 44 -3.02 -4.59 6.63
N MET A 45 -3.80 -5.17 7.55
CA MET A 45 -3.43 -5.19 8.98
C MET A 45 -3.05 -6.57 9.50
N TRP A 46 -3.38 -7.64 8.76
CA TRP A 46 -3.07 -9.01 9.17
C TRP A 46 -1.76 -9.54 8.58
N ARG A 47 -1.27 -8.94 7.49
CA ARG A 47 0.02 -9.27 6.87
C ARG A 47 0.80 -8.02 6.55
N ARG A 48 1.86 -7.79 7.32
CA ARG A 48 2.86 -6.73 7.10
C ARG A 48 4.27 -7.29 7.23
N GLY A 49 5.24 -6.48 6.84
CA GLY A 49 6.65 -6.86 6.89
C GLY A 49 7.00 -8.00 5.95
N ALA A 50 8.16 -8.60 6.21
CA ALA A 50 8.65 -9.80 5.55
C ALA A 50 8.30 -11.09 6.32
N ASN A 51 8.37 -12.24 5.65
CA ASN A 51 8.54 -13.54 6.30
C ASN A 51 10.02 -13.89 6.46
N LEU A 52 10.32 -15.03 7.06
CA LEU A 52 11.69 -15.53 7.25
C LEU A 52 12.41 -15.76 5.92
N GLU A 53 11.69 -16.02 4.84
CA GLU A 53 12.25 -16.21 3.49
C GLU A 53 12.63 -14.89 2.79
N GLY A 54 12.32 -13.73 3.36
CA GLY A 54 12.59 -12.42 2.75
C GLY A 54 11.51 -11.95 1.77
N ALA A 55 10.36 -12.63 1.66
CA ALA A 55 9.23 -12.15 0.88
C ALA A 55 8.43 -11.10 1.66
N THR A 56 8.25 -9.92 1.08
CA THR A 56 7.50 -8.82 1.71
C THR A 56 6.03 -8.84 1.37
N ALA A 57 5.19 -8.50 2.35
CA ALA A 57 3.76 -8.33 2.14
C ALA A 57 3.49 -7.23 1.10
N ASN A 58 2.43 -7.41 0.31
CA ASN A 58 2.00 -6.48 -0.73
C ASN A 58 3.12 -6.08 -1.72
N PHE A 59 4.01 -7.02 -2.06
CA PHE A 59 5.02 -6.78 -3.09
C PHE A 59 4.35 -6.74 -4.47
N VAL A 60 4.51 -5.61 -5.15
CA VAL A 60 3.94 -5.34 -6.47
C VAL A 60 5.03 -4.81 -7.39
N GLU A 61 5.12 -5.41 -8.56
CA GLU A 61 5.87 -4.91 -9.69
C GLU A 61 4.92 -4.15 -10.61
N THR A 62 5.27 -2.91 -10.94
CA THR A 62 4.51 -2.04 -11.84
C THR A 62 5.37 -1.73 -13.05
N GLU A 63 4.83 -2.02 -14.23
CA GLU A 63 5.51 -1.84 -15.51
C GLU A 63 4.73 -0.89 -16.40
N GLN A 64 5.41 0.16 -16.87
CA GLN A 64 4.89 1.08 -17.88
C GLN A 64 5.50 0.75 -19.24
N LEU A 65 4.67 0.24 -20.16
CA LEU A 65 4.99 0.09 -21.56
C LEU A 65 4.61 1.34 -22.35
N VAL A 66 5.47 1.73 -23.29
CA VAL A 66 5.26 2.83 -24.21
C VAL A 66 5.57 2.36 -25.63
N GLU A 67 4.64 2.58 -26.55
CA GLU A 67 4.80 2.25 -27.96
C GLU A 67 4.59 3.47 -28.83
N TYR A 68 5.53 3.70 -29.75
CA TYR A 68 5.51 4.82 -30.68
C TYR A 68 6.27 4.45 -31.96
N GLU A 69 5.62 4.56 -33.12
CA GLU A 69 6.25 4.32 -34.44
C GLU A 69 7.07 3.01 -34.55
N GLY A 70 6.57 1.93 -33.94
CA GLY A 70 7.23 0.63 -33.92
C GLY A 70 8.36 0.49 -32.88
N PHE A 71 8.71 1.56 -32.16
CA PHE A 71 9.50 1.45 -30.95
C PHE A 71 8.64 0.94 -29.80
N THR A 72 9.23 0.12 -28.95
CA THR A 72 8.61 -0.37 -27.70
C THR A 72 9.58 -0.11 -26.56
N SER A 73 9.10 0.49 -25.48
CA SER A 73 9.88 0.70 -24.27
C SER A 73 9.14 0.21 -23.03
N SER A 74 9.89 -0.25 -22.03
CA SER A 74 9.37 -0.68 -20.75
C SER A 74 10.15 -0.02 -19.60
N PHE A 75 9.43 0.46 -18.60
CA PHE A 75 9.99 0.95 -17.34
C PHE A 75 9.33 0.25 -16.16
N ILE A 76 10.15 -0.44 -15.36
CA ILE A 76 9.70 -1.24 -14.22
C ILE A 76 10.06 -0.55 -12.91
N GLN A 77 9.11 -0.55 -11.97
CA GLN A 77 9.31 -0.14 -10.58
C GLN A 77 8.69 -1.17 -9.65
N VAL A 78 9.21 -1.30 -8.43
CA VAL A 78 8.65 -2.21 -7.43
C VAL A 78 8.24 -1.47 -6.17
N ARG A 79 7.27 -2.03 -5.45
CA ARG A 79 6.88 -1.58 -4.12
C ARG A 79 6.54 -2.75 -3.24
N GLY A 80 6.59 -2.57 -1.94
CA GLY A 80 6.20 -3.58 -0.98
C GLY A 80 6.47 -3.15 0.44
N SER A 81 5.91 -3.89 1.40
CA SER A 81 6.10 -3.60 2.82
C SER A 81 7.60 -3.52 3.20
N ILE A 82 7.89 -2.79 4.27
CA ILE A 82 9.26 -2.66 4.79
C ILE A 82 9.77 -4.06 5.15
N PRO A 83 10.95 -4.50 4.64
CA PRO A 83 11.43 -5.89 4.74
C PRO A 83 11.95 -6.26 6.13
N LEU A 84 11.28 -5.80 7.18
CA LEU A 84 11.50 -6.18 8.57
C LEU A 84 10.43 -7.17 9.03
N LEU A 85 10.68 -7.86 10.14
CA LEU A 85 9.64 -8.61 10.84
C LEU A 85 8.86 -7.65 11.73
N TRP A 86 7.63 -7.31 11.34
CA TRP A 86 6.78 -6.40 12.10
C TRP A 86 5.30 -6.60 11.78
N GLU A 87 4.46 -6.16 12.70
CA GLU A 87 3.01 -6.27 12.62
C GLU A 87 2.29 -5.00 13.08
N GLN A 88 1.04 -4.86 12.66
CA GLN A 88 0.14 -3.78 13.09
C GLN A 88 -1.28 -4.32 13.15
N ILE A 89 -1.58 -5.06 14.21
CA ILE A 89 -2.83 -5.83 14.34
C ILE A 89 -3.96 -4.94 14.86
N VAL A 90 -5.14 -5.06 14.23
CA VAL A 90 -6.34 -4.30 14.59
C VAL A 90 -6.82 -4.59 16.02
N ASP A 91 -7.25 -3.53 16.70
CA ASP A 91 -7.78 -3.57 18.07
C ASP A 91 -8.94 -2.58 18.28
N LEU A 92 -9.71 -2.30 17.21
CA LEU A 92 -10.71 -1.21 17.13
C LEU A 92 -10.16 0.22 17.26
N SER A 93 -8.86 0.41 17.49
CA SER A 93 -8.28 1.75 17.42
C SER A 93 -8.26 2.25 15.98
N TYR A 94 -8.46 3.56 15.78
CA TYR A 94 -8.34 4.19 14.47
C TYR A 94 -6.97 3.96 13.83
N LYS A 95 -5.91 4.03 14.65
CA LYS A 95 -4.53 3.67 14.28
C LYS A 95 -4.01 2.65 15.29
N PRO A 96 -4.01 1.35 14.96
CA PRO A 96 -3.44 0.33 15.83
C PRO A 96 -1.93 0.55 16.00
N ARG A 97 -1.38 0.12 17.14
CA ARG A 97 0.05 0.25 17.41
C ARG A 97 0.86 -0.68 16.53
N LEU A 98 2.00 -0.19 16.08
CA LEU A 98 2.99 -0.98 15.35
C LEU A 98 3.88 -1.73 16.34
N SER A 99 4.21 -2.98 16.04
CA SER A 99 5.18 -3.76 16.81
C SER A 99 6.25 -4.33 15.88
N ILE A 100 7.51 -4.00 16.15
CA ILE A 100 8.66 -4.65 15.50
C ILE A 100 8.92 -5.95 16.27
N ILE A 101 9.10 -7.04 15.54
CA ILE A 101 9.35 -8.37 16.10
C ILE A 101 10.85 -8.60 16.11
N GLU A 102 11.44 -8.58 17.31
CA GLU A 102 12.86 -8.89 17.50
C GLU A 102 13.08 -10.38 17.23
N HIS A 103 13.92 -10.68 16.25
CA HIS A 103 14.26 -12.03 15.85
C HIS A 103 15.71 -12.08 15.38
N GLU A 104 16.41 -13.16 15.73
CA GLU A 104 17.83 -13.35 15.38
C GLU A 104 18.08 -13.41 13.86
N GLU A 105 17.08 -13.85 13.09
CA GLU A 105 17.19 -13.95 11.63
C GLU A 105 16.86 -12.66 10.88
N THR A 106 16.41 -11.58 11.54
CA THR A 106 16.03 -10.33 10.86
C THR A 106 17.10 -9.82 9.88
N PRO A 107 18.41 -9.81 10.21
CA PRO A 107 19.44 -9.41 9.24
C PRO A 107 19.49 -10.33 8.02
N LYS A 108 19.31 -11.64 8.20
CA LYS A 108 19.28 -12.63 7.10
C LYS A 108 18.04 -12.44 6.22
N VAL A 109 16.89 -12.12 6.80
CA VAL A 109 15.64 -11.83 6.07
C VAL A 109 15.84 -10.70 5.08
N ILE A 110 16.45 -9.61 5.54
CA ILE A 110 16.72 -8.42 4.73
C ILE A 110 17.75 -8.72 3.65
N GLN A 111 18.81 -9.46 4.00
CA GLN A 111 19.81 -9.90 3.03
C GLN A 111 19.20 -10.79 1.93
N ARG A 112 18.37 -11.78 2.30
CA ARG A 112 17.63 -12.62 1.35
C ARG A 112 16.74 -11.79 0.44
N HIS A 113 16.03 -10.82 1.00
CA HIS A 113 15.14 -9.92 0.26
C HIS A 113 15.90 -9.13 -0.81
N PHE A 114 16.98 -8.43 -0.44
CA PHE A 114 17.74 -7.61 -1.38
C PHE A 114 18.59 -8.45 -2.33
N TYR A 115 19.02 -9.63 -1.92
CA TYR A 115 19.64 -10.59 -2.84
C TYR A 115 18.66 -10.98 -3.95
N ASP A 116 17.42 -11.37 -3.63
CA ASP A 116 16.39 -11.70 -4.63
C ASP A 116 16.11 -10.52 -5.59
N LEU A 117 16.03 -9.28 -5.07
CA LEU A 117 15.87 -8.09 -5.91
C LEU A 117 17.08 -7.88 -6.84
N SER A 118 18.30 -8.01 -6.32
CA SER A 118 19.51 -7.82 -7.13
C SER A 118 19.64 -8.84 -8.27
N GLN A 119 19.25 -10.09 -8.02
CA GLN A 119 19.29 -11.13 -9.04
C GLN A 119 18.25 -10.90 -10.15
N ARG A 120 17.11 -10.29 -9.83
CA ARG A 120 16.01 -10.09 -10.77
C ARG A 120 16.13 -8.79 -11.56
N TYR A 121 16.52 -7.72 -10.88
CA TYR A 121 16.45 -6.37 -11.45
C TYR A 121 17.81 -5.69 -11.58
N GLY A 122 18.87 -6.23 -10.98
CA GLY A 122 20.17 -5.57 -10.91
C GLY A 122 20.24 -4.50 -9.82
N ASP A 123 20.82 -3.34 -10.14
CA ASP A 123 21.08 -2.26 -9.18
C ASP A 123 19.77 -1.83 -8.49
N THR A 124 19.71 -1.85 -7.16
CA THR A 124 18.49 -1.48 -6.42
C THR A 124 18.68 -0.18 -5.64
N ILE A 125 17.72 0.74 -5.80
CA ILE A 125 17.58 1.91 -4.94
C ILE A 125 16.29 1.81 -4.15
N VAL A 126 16.36 2.08 -2.84
CA VAL A 126 15.24 2.03 -1.91
C VAL A 126 14.84 3.45 -1.54
N ILE A 127 13.55 3.75 -1.73
CA ILE A 127 12.93 5.00 -1.31
C ILE A 127 11.97 4.69 -0.16
N ASP A 128 12.35 5.11 1.04
CA ASP A 128 11.51 5.02 2.23
C ASP A 128 10.70 6.31 2.41
N LEU A 129 9.38 6.22 2.23
CA LEU A 129 8.44 7.35 2.28
C LEU A 129 7.78 7.53 3.66
N THR A 130 8.36 6.92 4.69
CA THR A 130 7.84 6.93 6.06
C THR A 130 8.01 8.27 6.76
N ASP A 131 7.21 8.47 7.80
CA ASP A 131 7.30 9.63 8.68
C ASP A 131 8.41 9.43 9.72
N LYS A 132 9.14 10.50 10.06
CA LYS A 132 10.18 10.44 11.10
C LYS A 132 9.67 10.40 12.54
N ARG A 133 8.35 10.34 12.76
CA ARG A 133 7.74 10.55 14.09
C ARG A 133 6.86 9.38 14.51
N GLY A 134 6.92 9.06 15.81
CA GLY A 134 6.16 7.99 16.44
C GLY A 134 6.54 6.61 15.89
N ASP A 135 5.62 5.66 16.03
CA ASP A 135 5.77 4.25 15.60
C ASP A 135 6.34 4.06 14.18
N GLU A 136 5.98 4.96 13.25
CA GLU A 136 6.45 4.90 11.86
C GLU A 136 7.92 5.31 11.74
N GLY A 137 8.36 6.27 12.57
CA GLY A 137 9.75 6.69 12.65
C GLY A 137 10.64 5.63 13.30
N ASP A 138 10.14 4.94 14.33
CA ASP A 138 10.87 3.84 14.97
C ASP A 138 11.11 2.69 13.98
N LEU A 139 10.09 2.34 13.18
CA LEU A 139 10.23 1.35 12.10
C LEU A 139 11.22 1.81 11.01
N SER A 140 11.16 3.08 10.62
CA SER A 140 12.09 3.63 9.63
C SER A 140 13.53 3.63 10.12
N ASN A 141 13.76 3.99 11.38
CA ASN A 141 15.08 3.96 12.01
C ASN A 141 15.63 2.52 12.09
N ALA A 142 14.80 1.56 12.48
CA ALA A 142 15.17 0.14 12.48
C ALA A 142 15.53 -0.34 11.08
N PHE A 143 14.78 0.09 10.06
CA PHE A 143 15.06 -0.29 8.68
C PHE A 143 16.35 0.34 8.17
N ALA A 144 16.57 1.63 8.43
CA ALA A 144 17.79 2.34 8.05
C ALA A 144 19.04 1.67 8.65
N ALA A 145 18.99 1.27 9.93
CA ALA A 145 20.10 0.59 10.61
C ALA A 145 20.47 -0.76 9.96
N GLU A 146 19.49 -1.47 9.41
CA GLU A 146 19.76 -2.70 8.67
C GLU A 146 20.23 -2.43 7.24
N MET A 147 19.73 -1.37 6.58
CA MET A 147 20.16 -0.98 5.24
C MET A 147 21.64 -0.59 5.19
N ASP A 148 22.18 0.01 6.25
CA ASP A 148 23.62 0.33 6.36
C ASP A 148 24.51 -0.91 6.25
N ARG A 149 23.96 -2.11 6.50
CA ARG A 149 24.67 -3.40 6.42
C ARG A 149 24.53 -4.08 5.07
N ILE A 150 23.68 -3.58 4.17
CA ILE A 150 23.42 -4.18 2.86
C ILE A 150 24.32 -3.52 1.81
N PRO A 151 25.37 -4.20 1.33
CA PRO A 151 26.27 -3.63 0.34
C PRO A 151 25.57 -3.47 -1.01
N GLY A 152 25.89 -2.40 -1.74
CA GLY A 152 25.44 -2.19 -3.11
C GLY A 152 23.99 -1.74 -3.27
N VAL A 153 23.24 -1.53 -2.18
CA VAL A 153 21.87 -0.99 -2.22
C VAL A 153 21.86 0.43 -1.70
N ARG A 154 21.42 1.38 -2.53
CA ARG A 154 21.30 2.78 -2.11
C ARG A 154 19.98 2.99 -1.36
N TYR A 155 20.06 3.46 -0.12
CA TYR A 155 18.90 3.81 0.70
C TYR A 155 18.67 5.33 0.73
N VAL A 156 17.44 5.76 0.51
CA VAL A 156 17.01 7.17 0.57
C VAL A 156 15.74 7.28 1.38
N HIS A 157 15.84 7.92 2.55
CA HIS A 157 14.69 8.28 3.36
C HIS A 157 14.11 9.63 2.91
N PHE A 158 12.82 9.68 2.64
CA PHE A 158 12.10 10.89 2.23
C PHE A 158 10.80 11.05 3.03
N ASP A 159 10.77 12.02 3.96
CA ASP A 159 9.59 12.29 4.79
C ASP A 159 8.46 12.88 3.94
N PHE A 160 7.62 12.01 3.39
CA PHE A 160 6.59 12.39 2.43
C PHE A 160 5.53 13.30 3.06
N HIS A 161 5.14 13.09 4.32
CA HIS A 161 4.12 13.94 4.95
C HIS A 161 4.62 15.33 5.26
N HIS A 162 5.87 15.47 5.70
CA HIS A 162 6.46 16.78 5.94
C HIS A 162 6.68 17.53 4.62
N VAL A 163 7.27 16.85 3.63
CA VAL A 163 7.71 17.49 2.38
C VAL A 163 6.55 17.75 1.43
N CYS A 164 5.59 16.84 1.29
CA CYS A 164 4.43 17.02 0.40
C CYS A 164 3.19 17.60 1.13
N ARG A 165 3.41 18.29 2.27
CA ARG A 165 2.32 18.90 3.05
C ARG A 165 1.58 19.95 2.20
N GLY A 166 0.25 19.96 2.28
CA GLY A 166 -0.59 20.87 1.49
C GLY A 166 -0.83 20.40 0.04
N GLY A 167 -0.34 19.21 -0.31
CA GLY A 167 -0.56 18.64 -1.65
C GLY A 167 0.28 19.31 -2.73
N ASN A 168 1.46 19.85 -2.40
CA ASN A 168 2.38 20.37 -3.41
C ASN A 168 3.40 19.29 -3.80
N PHE A 169 3.20 18.68 -4.97
CA PHE A 169 4.06 17.60 -5.49
C PHE A 169 5.27 18.08 -6.26
N ASP A 170 5.43 19.39 -6.46
CA ASP A 170 6.69 19.94 -6.99
C ASP A 170 7.84 19.59 -6.05
N ASN A 171 7.55 19.35 -4.77
CA ASN A 171 8.52 18.90 -3.79
C ASN A 171 9.04 17.47 -4.03
N LEU A 172 8.38 16.64 -4.85
CA LEU A 172 8.95 15.36 -5.31
C LEU A 172 10.13 15.58 -6.27
N GLN A 173 10.25 16.75 -6.88
CA GLN A 173 11.46 17.11 -7.62
C GLN A 173 12.70 17.10 -6.70
N ALA A 174 12.55 17.45 -5.41
CA ALA A 174 13.66 17.36 -4.45
C ALA A 174 14.09 15.92 -4.16
N LEU A 175 13.16 14.95 -4.19
CA LEU A 175 13.48 13.52 -4.15
C LEU A 175 14.19 13.11 -5.44
N TYR A 176 13.64 13.47 -6.59
CA TYR A 176 14.19 13.12 -7.89
C TYR A 176 15.62 13.62 -8.06
N ASN A 177 15.91 14.87 -7.69
CA ASN A 177 17.25 15.44 -7.78
C ASN A 177 18.29 14.65 -6.99
N GLN A 178 17.90 13.95 -5.91
CA GLN A 178 18.82 13.10 -5.14
C GLN A 178 19.14 11.79 -5.86
N ILE A 179 18.20 11.28 -6.67
CA ILE A 179 18.25 9.92 -7.24
C ILE A 179 18.38 9.90 -8.76
N GLU A 180 18.33 11.07 -9.41
CA GLU A 180 18.30 11.22 -10.86
C GLU A 180 19.45 10.51 -11.55
N GLU A 181 20.68 10.69 -11.06
CA GLU A 181 21.86 10.03 -11.62
C GLU A 181 21.72 8.50 -11.61
N VAL A 182 21.19 7.93 -10.52
CA VAL A 182 20.98 6.49 -10.40
C VAL A 182 19.88 6.03 -11.35
N ILE A 183 18.75 6.74 -11.41
CA ILE A 183 17.64 6.38 -12.31
C ILE A 183 18.08 6.45 -13.77
N GLN A 184 18.85 7.48 -14.16
CA GLN A 184 19.38 7.59 -15.52
C GLN A 184 20.35 6.46 -15.85
N LYS A 185 21.19 6.03 -14.89
CA LYS A 185 22.08 4.87 -15.04
C LYS A 185 21.29 3.56 -15.18
N GLN A 186 20.26 3.37 -14.34
CA GLN A 186 19.40 2.18 -14.38
C GLN A 186 18.65 2.10 -15.72
N GLY A 187 18.25 3.24 -16.26
CA GLY A 187 17.63 3.36 -17.58
C GLY A 187 16.27 2.68 -17.66
N TYR A 188 15.88 2.34 -18.89
CA TYR A 188 14.66 1.66 -19.23
C TYR A 188 14.92 0.75 -20.43
N PHE A 189 14.08 -0.28 -20.60
CA PHE A 189 14.15 -1.13 -21.79
C PHE A 189 13.70 -0.35 -23.02
N LEU A 190 14.39 -0.48 -24.15
CA LEU A 190 13.99 0.09 -25.44
C LEU A 190 14.35 -0.86 -26.58
N MET A 191 13.35 -1.13 -27.42
CA MET A 191 13.47 -1.94 -28.62
C MET A 191 13.01 -1.11 -29.83
N ASN A 192 13.70 -1.24 -30.94
CA ASN A 192 13.33 -0.57 -32.18
C ASN A 192 12.32 -1.37 -33.01
N SER A 193 11.87 -0.78 -34.12
CA SER A 193 10.91 -1.40 -35.04
C SER A 193 11.40 -2.66 -35.76
N LYS A 194 12.71 -2.96 -35.70
CA LYS A 194 13.30 -4.18 -36.26
C LYS A 194 13.40 -5.30 -35.21
N GLY A 195 13.02 -5.04 -33.96
CA GLY A 195 13.17 -5.97 -32.85
C GLY A 195 14.56 -5.98 -32.22
N GLU A 196 15.42 -5.01 -32.55
CA GLU A 196 16.74 -4.90 -31.93
C GLU A 196 16.62 -4.19 -30.57
N ILE A 197 17.18 -4.81 -29.52
CA ILE A 197 17.23 -4.23 -28.18
C ILE A 197 18.32 -3.15 -28.18
N LEU A 198 17.92 -1.90 -27.95
CA LEU A 198 18.82 -0.75 -27.88
C LEU A 198 19.30 -0.51 -26.45
N PHE A 199 18.42 -0.71 -25.47
CA PHE A 199 18.71 -0.53 -24.05
C PHE A 199 17.98 -1.59 -23.23
N GLU A 200 18.61 -2.04 -22.16
CA GLU A 200 18.00 -2.86 -21.12
C GLU A 200 18.00 -2.07 -19.80
N GLN A 201 16.94 -2.25 -19.02
CA GLN A 201 16.88 -1.68 -17.68
C GLN A 201 17.80 -2.50 -16.76
N SER A 202 18.79 -1.85 -16.14
CA SER A 202 19.84 -2.49 -15.33
C SER A 202 19.66 -2.35 -13.81
N GLY A 203 18.52 -1.79 -13.40
CA GLY A 203 18.19 -1.62 -11.99
C GLY A 203 16.73 -1.24 -11.76
N VAL A 204 16.32 -1.21 -10.49
CA VAL A 204 14.95 -0.86 -10.09
C VAL A 204 14.89 0.11 -8.93
N VAL A 205 13.83 0.91 -8.92
CA VAL A 205 13.42 1.70 -7.77
C VAL A 205 12.42 0.91 -6.95
N ARG A 206 12.78 0.58 -5.70
CA ARG A 206 11.87 0.04 -4.69
C ARG A 206 11.32 1.19 -3.84
N SER A 207 10.02 1.38 -3.85
CA SER A 207 9.36 2.32 -2.93
C SER A 207 8.65 1.58 -1.80
N ASN A 208 8.84 2.03 -0.56
CA ASN A 208 8.10 1.54 0.59
C ASN A 208 7.48 2.68 1.40
N CYS A 209 6.43 2.33 2.09
CA CYS A 209 5.70 3.16 3.06
C CYS A 209 5.03 2.18 4.04
N ILE A 210 4.48 2.66 5.14
CA ILE A 210 3.73 1.82 6.07
C ILE A 210 2.64 0.96 5.37
N ASP A 211 1.89 1.54 4.42
CA ASP A 211 0.81 0.83 3.70
C ASP A 211 1.13 0.46 2.25
N CYS A 212 2.18 1.05 1.66
CA CYS A 212 2.55 0.86 0.25
C CYS A 212 1.40 1.03 -0.77
N LEU A 213 0.44 1.90 -0.46
CA LEU A 213 -0.67 2.27 -1.33
C LEU A 213 -0.55 3.71 -1.81
N ASP A 214 -0.90 4.66 -0.94
CA ASP A 214 -1.20 6.02 -1.38
C ASP A 214 0.08 6.84 -1.70
N ARG A 215 1.07 6.88 -0.79
CA ARG A 215 2.33 7.64 -0.97
C ARG A 215 3.23 7.02 -2.06
N THR A 216 3.25 5.69 -2.13
CA THR A 216 4.02 4.94 -3.12
C THR A 216 3.42 5.08 -4.52
N ASN A 217 2.09 5.05 -4.69
CA ASN A 217 1.48 5.26 -6.00
C ASN A 217 1.77 6.66 -6.55
N VAL A 218 1.70 7.69 -5.72
CA VAL A 218 2.05 9.06 -6.11
C VAL A 218 3.53 9.15 -6.54
N THR A 219 4.44 8.55 -5.76
CA THR A 219 5.87 8.57 -6.06
C THR A 219 6.19 7.78 -7.33
N GLN A 220 5.64 6.58 -7.49
CA GLN A 220 5.83 5.75 -8.68
C GLN A 220 5.27 6.45 -9.94
N SER A 221 4.10 7.09 -9.85
CA SER A 221 3.52 7.87 -10.94
C SER A 221 4.42 9.04 -11.36
N PHE A 222 5.02 9.72 -10.38
CA PHE A 222 5.97 10.80 -10.64
C PHE A 222 7.23 10.30 -11.39
N LEU A 223 7.83 9.19 -10.93
CA LEU A 223 9.02 8.61 -11.57
C LEU A 223 8.71 8.06 -12.96
N ALA A 224 7.57 7.39 -13.09
CA ALA A 224 7.05 6.90 -14.35
C ALA A 224 6.86 8.01 -15.39
N ARG A 225 6.38 9.19 -14.95
CA ARG A 225 6.29 10.38 -15.81
C ARG A 225 7.66 10.85 -16.28
N LYS A 226 8.66 10.93 -15.39
CA LYS A 226 10.03 11.31 -15.76
C LYS A 226 10.64 10.32 -16.77
N SER A 227 10.39 9.03 -16.57
CA SER A 227 10.79 7.99 -17.53
C SER A 227 10.05 8.15 -18.87
N LEU A 228 8.75 8.42 -18.85
CA LEU A 228 7.93 8.63 -20.06
C LEU A 228 8.45 9.79 -20.91
N ASP A 229 8.79 10.92 -20.29
CA ASP A 229 9.39 12.06 -20.98
C ASP A 229 10.70 11.61 -21.67
N SER A 230 11.58 10.92 -20.94
CA SER A 230 12.86 10.43 -21.49
C SER A 230 12.68 9.42 -22.64
N GLN A 231 11.75 8.47 -22.49
CA GLN A 231 11.40 7.48 -23.50
C GLN A 231 10.91 8.14 -24.79
N LEU A 232 9.96 9.08 -24.69
CA LEU A 232 9.39 9.79 -25.83
C LEU A 232 10.38 10.74 -26.50
N GLN A 233 11.24 11.39 -25.72
CA GLN A 233 12.35 12.19 -26.26
C GLN A 233 13.33 11.32 -27.06
N ARG A 234 13.68 10.14 -26.53
CA ARG A 234 14.59 9.20 -27.21
C ARG A 234 14.00 8.63 -28.49
N MET A 235 12.70 8.37 -28.52
CA MET A 235 11.98 7.91 -29.71
C MET A 235 11.71 9.04 -30.73
N GLY A 236 12.06 10.29 -30.40
CA GLY A 236 11.86 11.44 -31.27
C GLY A 236 10.43 12.02 -31.29
N ALA A 237 9.55 11.56 -30.40
CA ALA A 237 8.19 12.11 -30.26
C ALA A 237 8.21 13.51 -29.61
N LEU A 238 9.12 13.73 -28.65
CA LEU A 238 9.32 14.99 -27.95
C LEU A 238 10.72 15.55 -28.20
N LEU A 239 10.85 16.87 -28.18
CA LEU A 239 12.15 17.53 -28.11
C LEU A 239 12.73 17.42 -26.69
N SER A 240 14.05 17.53 -26.52
CA SER A 240 14.70 17.39 -25.20
C SER A 240 14.22 18.40 -24.15
N SER A 241 13.63 19.53 -24.57
CA SER A 241 13.02 20.55 -23.69
C SER A 241 11.52 20.35 -23.45
N GLU A 242 10.88 19.45 -24.18
CA GLU A 242 9.44 19.18 -24.07
C GLU A 242 9.18 18.10 -23.01
N SER A 243 8.06 18.24 -22.31
CA SER A 243 7.53 17.29 -21.32
C SER A 243 6.06 17.04 -21.63
N ILE A 244 5.57 15.83 -21.36
CA ILE A 244 4.14 15.52 -21.50
C ILE A 244 3.26 16.40 -20.61
N SER A 245 3.82 16.98 -19.55
CA SER A 245 3.10 17.88 -18.64
C SER A 245 2.69 19.20 -19.30
N LEU A 246 3.27 19.55 -20.45
CA LEU A 246 2.94 20.77 -21.19
C LEU A 246 1.60 20.65 -21.95
N SER A 247 1.15 19.43 -22.24
CA SER A 247 -0.14 19.18 -22.87
C SER A 247 -1.15 18.71 -21.83
N ASP A 248 -2.12 19.56 -21.49
CA ASP A 248 -3.13 19.25 -20.47
C ASP A 248 -3.88 17.95 -20.76
N ASN A 249 -4.24 17.70 -22.03
CA ASN A 249 -4.96 16.49 -22.42
C ASN A 249 -4.13 15.20 -22.17
N ILE A 250 -2.86 15.20 -22.58
CA ILE A 250 -1.97 14.04 -22.41
C ILE A 250 -1.70 13.79 -20.93
N ASN A 251 -1.43 14.86 -20.19
CA ASN A 251 -1.21 14.82 -18.75
C ASN A 251 -2.43 14.25 -18.02
N ASP A 252 -3.65 14.65 -18.40
CA ASP A 252 -4.88 14.16 -17.80
C ASP A 252 -5.15 12.67 -18.10
N ILE A 253 -4.82 12.20 -19.31
CA ILE A 253 -4.89 10.77 -19.67
C ILE A 253 -3.90 9.97 -18.79
N PHE A 254 -2.65 10.41 -18.70
CA PHE A 254 -1.62 9.76 -17.89
C PHE A 254 -2.01 9.70 -16.42
N LYS A 255 -2.46 10.83 -15.86
CA LYS A 255 -2.91 10.89 -14.46
C LYS A 255 -4.10 9.98 -14.20
N ARG A 256 -5.06 9.90 -15.12
CA ARG A 256 -6.21 9.01 -15.00
C ARG A 256 -5.78 7.55 -14.91
N LEU A 257 -4.86 7.11 -15.78
CA LEU A 257 -4.30 5.76 -15.72
C LEU A 257 -3.71 5.45 -14.34
N TRP A 258 -2.89 6.37 -13.78
CA TRP A 258 -2.26 6.16 -12.47
C TRP A 258 -3.22 6.26 -11.28
N VAL A 259 -4.32 7.03 -11.39
CA VAL A 259 -5.39 7.06 -10.39
C VAL A 259 -6.11 5.72 -10.36
N GLU A 260 -6.56 5.23 -11.51
CA GLU A 260 -7.29 3.96 -11.62
C GLU A 260 -6.40 2.79 -11.20
N HIS A 261 -5.12 2.81 -11.58
CA HIS A 261 -4.13 1.85 -11.11
C HIS A 261 -3.98 1.83 -9.59
N GLY A 262 -3.89 3.01 -8.95
CA GLY A 262 -3.81 3.13 -7.50
C GLY A 262 -5.05 2.59 -6.80
N ASP A 263 -6.23 2.90 -7.34
CA ASP A 263 -7.54 2.47 -6.84
C ASP A 263 -7.64 0.94 -6.79
N GLU A 264 -7.20 0.23 -7.82
CA GLU A 264 -7.27 -1.24 -7.87
C GLU A 264 -6.33 -1.93 -6.90
N LEU A 265 -5.09 -1.46 -6.84
CA LEU A 265 -4.12 -2.03 -5.90
C LEU A 265 -4.58 -1.79 -4.46
N SER A 266 -5.30 -0.69 -4.21
CA SER A 266 -5.95 -0.43 -2.93
C SER A 266 -7.14 -1.36 -2.68
N LEU A 267 -7.98 -1.64 -3.68
CA LEU A 267 -9.10 -2.58 -3.55
C LEU A 267 -8.60 -3.99 -3.21
N GLU A 268 -7.53 -4.43 -3.86
CA GLU A 268 -6.98 -5.77 -3.65
C GLU A 268 -6.27 -5.93 -2.29
N TYR A 269 -5.64 -4.87 -1.77
CA TYR A 269 -4.92 -4.94 -0.50
C TYR A 269 -5.77 -4.54 0.71
N ALA A 270 -6.59 -3.50 0.58
CA ALA A 270 -7.36 -2.88 1.66
C ALA A 270 -8.89 -2.95 1.45
N GLY A 271 -9.37 -3.53 0.35
CA GLY A 271 -10.81 -3.69 0.08
C GLY A 271 -11.56 -2.39 -0.22
N SER A 272 -10.83 -1.31 -0.47
CA SER A 272 -11.37 0.04 -0.66
C SER A 272 -10.57 0.79 -1.72
N TYR A 273 -11.13 1.86 -2.27
CA TYR A 273 -10.42 2.76 -3.18
C TYR A 273 -9.20 3.43 -2.53
N ALA A 274 -8.26 3.91 -3.37
CA ALA A 274 -7.08 4.62 -2.90
C ALA A 274 -7.48 5.93 -2.24
N LEU A 275 -6.76 6.32 -1.18
CA LEU A 275 -6.89 7.68 -0.66
C LEU A 275 -6.00 8.59 -1.48
N LYS A 276 -6.34 9.88 -1.51
CA LYS A 276 -5.56 10.88 -2.23
C LYS A 276 -5.55 10.61 -3.74
N GLY A 277 -6.60 10.02 -4.31
CA GLY A 277 -6.72 9.86 -5.77
C GLY A 277 -6.66 11.21 -6.51
N ASP A 278 -7.28 12.24 -5.94
CA ASP A 278 -7.25 13.61 -6.45
C ASP A 278 -5.85 14.21 -6.52
N LEU A 279 -4.95 13.69 -5.69
CA LEU A 279 -3.57 14.11 -5.65
C LEU A 279 -2.83 13.70 -6.92
N VAL A 280 -3.07 12.48 -7.39
CA VAL A 280 -2.56 12.00 -8.67
C VAL A 280 -3.29 12.69 -9.81
N ARG A 281 -4.61 12.91 -9.69
CA ARG A 281 -5.46 13.47 -10.74
C ARG A 281 -5.26 14.97 -11.01
N TYR A 282 -5.05 15.76 -9.97
CA TYR A 282 -5.03 17.22 -10.06
C TYR A 282 -3.76 17.84 -9.50
N GLY A 283 -2.86 17.04 -8.91
CA GLY A 283 -1.68 17.56 -8.21
C GLY A 283 -2.04 18.36 -6.96
N ARG A 284 -3.30 18.34 -6.50
CA ARG A 284 -3.81 19.01 -5.30
C ARG A 284 -5.06 18.29 -4.79
N GLN A 285 -5.35 18.41 -3.50
CA GLN A 285 -6.53 17.79 -2.91
C GLN A 285 -7.77 18.69 -3.10
N THR A 286 -8.87 18.15 -3.63
CA THR A 286 -10.13 18.91 -3.84
C THR A 286 -11.17 18.59 -2.76
N LEU A 287 -12.17 19.47 -2.61
CA LEU A 287 -13.23 19.30 -1.60
C LEU A 287 -14.12 18.06 -1.85
N PRO A 288 -14.57 17.77 -3.09
CA PRO A 288 -15.22 16.49 -3.40
C PRO A 288 -14.29 15.28 -3.16
N GLY A 289 -13.00 15.43 -3.47
CA GLY A 289 -11.97 14.41 -3.20
C GLY A 289 -11.85 14.07 -1.73
N LEU A 290 -11.86 15.08 -0.85
CA LEU A 290 -11.83 14.90 0.60
C LEU A 290 -13.03 14.07 1.11
N ILE A 291 -14.21 14.25 0.53
CA ILE A 291 -15.41 13.46 0.88
C ILE A 291 -15.23 12.00 0.42
N LYS A 292 -14.77 11.77 -0.82
CA LYS A 292 -14.49 10.43 -1.34
C LYS A 292 -13.41 9.72 -0.50
N ASP A 293 -12.37 10.46 -0.12
CA ASP A 293 -11.30 9.99 0.76
C ASP A 293 -11.88 9.63 2.14
N GLY A 294 -12.76 10.45 2.70
CA GLY A 294 -13.44 10.18 3.98
C GLY A 294 -14.28 8.91 3.96
N MET A 295 -15.10 8.72 2.91
CA MET A 295 -15.88 7.48 2.74
C MET A 295 -14.97 6.25 2.59
N SER A 296 -13.89 6.37 1.83
CA SER A 296 -12.91 5.29 1.65
C SER A 296 -12.20 4.96 2.96
N ALA A 297 -11.86 5.96 3.79
CA ALA A 297 -11.27 5.76 5.10
C ALA A 297 -12.22 5.04 6.08
N LEU A 298 -13.52 5.36 6.06
CA LEU A 298 -14.54 4.65 6.84
C LEU A 298 -14.70 3.20 6.38
N SER A 299 -14.77 2.97 5.07
CA SER A 299 -14.82 1.62 4.49
C SER A 299 -13.58 0.80 4.90
N ARG A 300 -12.37 1.38 4.77
CA ARG A 300 -11.11 0.77 5.24
C ARG A 300 -11.17 0.39 6.70
N TYR A 301 -11.63 1.30 7.57
CA TYR A 301 -11.75 1.04 8.99
C TYR A 301 -12.68 -0.14 9.28
N TYR A 302 -13.84 -0.17 8.64
CA TYR A 302 -14.81 -1.25 8.80
C TYR A 302 -14.24 -2.59 8.31
N LEU A 303 -13.67 -2.63 7.10
CA LEU A 303 -13.14 -3.86 6.50
C LEU A 303 -11.97 -4.42 7.30
N ASN A 304 -11.00 -3.58 7.65
CA ASN A 304 -9.83 -3.98 8.44
C ASN A 304 -10.24 -4.63 9.77
N ASN A 305 -11.25 -4.08 10.44
CA ASN A 305 -11.70 -4.58 11.74
C ASN A 305 -12.63 -5.78 11.64
N PHE A 306 -13.51 -5.89 10.62
CA PHE A 306 -14.63 -6.83 10.67
C PHE A 306 -14.67 -7.87 9.54
N HIS A 307 -13.95 -7.67 8.43
CA HIS A 307 -13.97 -8.61 7.30
C HIS A 307 -12.60 -9.15 6.91
N ASP A 308 -11.53 -8.41 7.16
CA ASP A 308 -10.20 -8.74 6.65
C ASP A 308 -9.61 -10.04 7.22
N GLY A 309 -10.07 -10.51 8.38
CA GLY A 309 -9.67 -11.82 8.92
C GLY A 309 -10.18 -12.99 8.07
N VAL A 310 -11.48 -12.97 7.74
CA VAL A 310 -12.09 -13.98 6.84
C VAL A 310 -11.48 -13.89 5.44
N ARG A 311 -11.22 -12.67 4.95
CA ARG A 311 -10.56 -12.47 3.66
C ARG A 311 -9.13 -13.01 3.67
N GLN A 312 -8.39 -12.85 4.76
CA GLN A 312 -7.05 -13.42 4.92
C GLN A 312 -7.11 -14.95 4.87
N ASP A 313 -8.06 -15.58 5.58
CA ASP A 313 -8.23 -17.04 5.51
C ASP A 313 -8.54 -17.51 4.08
N ALA A 314 -9.38 -16.79 3.34
CA ALA A 314 -9.65 -17.08 1.94
C ALA A 314 -8.40 -16.95 1.06
N LEU A 315 -7.57 -15.93 1.29
CA LEU A 315 -6.30 -15.74 0.59
C LEU A 315 -5.34 -16.90 0.88
N ASP A 316 -5.20 -17.31 2.14
CA ASP A 316 -4.29 -18.40 2.53
C ASP A 316 -4.72 -19.75 1.93
N LEU A 317 -6.03 -20.00 1.77
CA LEU A 317 -6.55 -21.17 1.06
C LEU A 317 -6.27 -21.13 -0.45
N ILE A 318 -6.62 -20.02 -1.12
CA ILE A 318 -6.50 -19.91 -2.59
C ILE A 318 -5.03 -19.90 -3.03
N SER A 319 -4.14 -19.34 -2.21
CA SER A 319 -2.71 -19.27 -2.51
C SER A 319 -1.92 -20.51 -2.05
N GLY A 320 -2.57 -21.45 -1.36
CA GLY A 320 -1.95 -22.70 -0.94
C GLY A 320 -1.08 -22.60 0.32
N TYR A 321 -1.13 -21.50 1.08
CA TYR A 321 -0.49 -21.41 2.40
C TYR A 321 -1.11 -22.34 3.42
N TYR A 322 -2.41 -22.65 3.26
CA TYR A 322 -3.10 -23.64 4.07
C TYR A 322 -3.62 -24.78 3.20
N THR A 323 -3.16 -26.00 3.48
CA THR A 323 -3.64 -27.21 2.79
C THR A 323 -4.62 -27.97 3.68
N VAL A 324 -5.84 -28.17 3.18
CA VAL A 324 -6.89 -28.90 3.91
C VAL A 324 -6.54 -30.38 3.95
N SER A 325 -6.37 -30.92 5.16
CA SER A 325 -6.12 -32.35 5.40
C SER A 325 -7.38 -33.05 5.88
N GLN A 326 -7.79 -34.14 5.22
CA GLN A 326 -9.03 -34.86 5.54
C GLN A 326 -9.08 -35.48 6.96
N GLY A 327 -7.92 -35.66 7.61
CA GLY A 327 -7.81 -36.21 8.97
C GLY A 327 -7.68 -35.17 10.09
N SER A 328 -7.63 -33.88 9.77
CA SER A 328 -7.44 -32.81 10.76
C SER A 328 -8.76 -32.12 11.07
N SER A 329 -8.98 -31.77 12.34
CA SER A 329 -10.15 -30.97 12.74
C SER A 329 -10.12 -29.61 12.06
N SER A 330 -11.28 -29.12 11.62
CA SER A 330 -11.39 -27.78 11.05
C SER A 330 -10.90 -26.72 12.05
N PRO A 331 -9.99 -25.82 11.65
CA PRO A 331 -9.57 -24.69 12.50
C PRO A 331 -10.72 -23.69 12.71
N PHE A 332 -11.78 -23.79 11.90
CA PHE A 332 -13.02 -23.05 12.09
C PHE A 332 -13.91 -23.77 13.12
N HIS A 333 -13.54 -23.72 14.40
CA HIS A 333 -14.39 -24.22 15.48
C HIS A 333 -15.55 -23.25 15.77
N ASN A 334 -16.78 -23.76 15.90
CA ASN A 334 -18.00 -23.01 16.25
C ASN A 334 -18.11 -22.68 17.76
N GLY A 335 -17.02 -22.80 18.54
CA GLY A 335 -17.05 -22.71 20.01
C GLY A 335 -16.34 -21.51 20.62
N GLY A 336 -15.75 -20.63 19.81
CA GLY A 336 -15.07 -19.42 20.29
C GLY A 336 -16.02 -18.23 20.39
N PHE A 337 -15.71 -17.27 21.25
CA PHE A 337 -16.36 -15.95 21.34
C PHE A 337 -16.53 -15.36 19.93
N GLU A 338 -17.72 -15.43 19.34
CA GLU A 338 -17.98 -14.80 18.05
C GLU A 338 -18.15 -13.30 18.29
N SER A 339 -17.04 -12.59 18.15
CA SER A 339 -16.88 -11.14 18.07
C SER A 339 -18.05 -10.44 17.34
N ALA A 340 -18.50 -11.05 16.25
CA ALA A 340 -19.57 -10.57 15.39
C ALA A 340 -20.96 -10.55 16.07
N SER A 341 -21.20 -11.40 17.08
CA SER A 341 -22.50 -11.49 17.78
C SER A 341 -22.68 -10.39 18.83
N TYR A 342 -21.59 -9.90 19.44
CA TYR A 342 -21.65 -8.92 20.54
C TYR A 342 -21.49 -7.47 20.08
N LEU A 343 -20.93 -7.24 18.89
CA LEU A 343 -20.72 -5.89 18.36
C LEU A 343 -22.03 -5.12 18.10
N PRO A 344 -23.09 -5.72 17.52
CA PRO A 344 -24.39 -5.05 17.37
C PRO A 344 -25.02 -4.71 18.72
N VAL A 345 -24.86 -5.60 19.72
CA VAL A 345 -25.36 -5.39 21.09
C VAL A 345 -24.62 -4.24 21.76
N ALA A 346 -23.28 -4.24 21.72
CA ALA A 346 -22.46 -3.17 22.27
C ALA A 346 -22.75 -1.83 21.58
N SER A 347 -22.90 -1.83 20.24
CA SER A 347 -23.25 -0.63 19.47
C SER A 347 -24.63 -0.10 19.84
N ALA A 348 -25.63 -0.98 20.00
CA ALA A 348 -26.97 -0.59 20.42
C ALA A 348 -26.98 -0.01 21.85
N ILE A 349 -26.20 -0.57 22.77
CA ILE A 349 -26.06 -0.05 24.14
C ILE A 349 -25.39 1.33 24.11
N ILE A 350 -24.35 1.53 23.31
CA ILE A 350 -23.66 2.82 23.18
C ILE A 350 -24.59 3.87 22.57
N VAL A 351 -25.26 3.56 21.45
CA VAL A 351 -26.18 4.49 20.76
C VAL A 351 -27.38 4.82 21.66
N GLY A 352 -27.97 3.81 22.31
CA GLY A 352 -29.05 3.98 23.26
C GLY A 352 -28.64 4.81 24.47
N GLY A 353 -27.44 4.56 25.00
CA GLY A 353 -26.84 5.30 26.11
C GLY A 353 -26.58 6.77 25.79
N ILE A 354 -26.01 7.07 24.61
CA ILE A 354 -25.81 8.45 24.11
C ILE A 354 -27.17 9.13 23.95
N THR A 355 -28.12 8.49 23.28
CA THR A 355 -29.45 9.05 23.01
C THR A 355 -30.20 9.34 24.32
N ALA A 356 -30.17 8.40 25.27
CA ALA A 356 -30.77 8.58 26.59
C ALA A 356 -30.08 9.71 27.37
N THR A 357 -28.75 9.81 27.28
CA THR A 357 -27.99 10.89 27.92
C THR A 357 -28.35 12.25 27.33
N THR A 358 -28.40 12.38 26.00
CA THR A 358 -28.78 13.63 25.32
C THR A 358 -30.22 14.03 25.64
N PHE A 359 -31.14 13.07 25.64
CA PHE A 359 -32.54 13.31 25.96
C PHE A 359 -32.72 13.76 27.41
N THR A 360 -32.12 13.05 28.37
CA THR A 360 -32.19 13.40 29.80
C THR A 360 -31.49 14.72 30.09
N LEU A 361 -30.35 15.00 29.45
CA LEU A 361 -29.61 16.25 29.59
C LEU A 361 -30.44 17.46 29.12
N SER A 362 -31.19 17.32 28.02
CA SER A 362 -32.08 18.39 27.55
C SER A 362 -33.26 18.70 28.49
N GLN A 363 -33.54 17.83 29.46
CA GLN A 363 -34.62 17.98 30.43
C GLN A 363 -34.14 18.33 31.85
N VAL A 364 -32.82 18.54 32.05
CA VAL A 364 -32.21 18.81 33.37
C VAL A 364 -32.80 20.04 34.05
N GLY A 365 -33.22 21.06 33.29
CA GLY A 365 -33.85 22.26 33.86
C GLY A 365 -35.23 22.04 34.50
N ARG A 366 -35.83 20.84 34.36
CA ARG A 366 -37.18 20.55 34.86
C ARG A 366 -37.22 19.72 36.14
N ASN A 367 -36.21 18.86 36.40
CA ASN A 367 -36.17 18.00 37.59
C ASN A 367 -34.74 17.51 37.87
N ALA A 368 -34.29 17.58 39.13
CA ALA A 368 -32.99 17.08 39.58
C ALA A 368 -32.79 15.57 39.30
N GLN A 369 -33.88 14.80 39.23
CA GLN A 369 -33.83 13.38 38.90
C GLN A 369 -33.31 13.12 37.46
N HIS A 370 -33.58 14.02 36.50
CA HIS A 370 -33.05 13.89 35.14
C HIS A 370 -31.54 14.13 35.06
N PHE A 371 -31.00 14.95 35.97
CA PHE A 371 -29.55 15.15 36.08
C PHE A 371 -28.85 13.87 36.55
N ILE A 372 -29.38 13.22 37.59
CA ILE A 372 -28.84 11.95 38.09
C ILE A 372 -28.92 10.86 37.02
N SER A 373 -30.05 10.72 36.33
CA SER A 373 -30.21 9.76 35.23
C SER A 373 -29.24 10.02 34.09
N SER A 374 -28.97 11.28 33.74
CA SER A 374 -27.98 11.64 32.72
C SER A 374 -26.57 11.21 33.11
N ILE A 375 -26.17 11.42 34.37
CA ILE A 375 -24.87 10.97 34.89
C ILE A 375 -24.75 9.44 34.84
N VAL A 376 -25.80 8.71 35.24
CA VAL A 376 -25.79 7.24 35.22
C VAL A 376 -25.73 6.71 33.78
N CYS A 377 -26.55 7.23 32.86
CA CYS A 377 -26.52 6.84 31.46
C CYS A 377 -25.17 7.15 30.80
N ALA A 378 -24.60 8.33 31.07
CA ALA A 378 -23.28 8.71 30.59
C ALA A 378 -22.19 7.77 31.15
N GLY A 379 -22.23 7.49 32.46
CA GLY A 379 -21.29 6.60 33.13
C GLY A 379 -21.34 5.17 32.59
N LEU A 380 -22.53 4.61 32.39
CA LEU A 380 -22.72 3.29 31.77
C LEU A 380 -22.21 3.27 30.32
N THR A 381 -22.52 4.31 29.55
CA THR A 381 -22.05 4.44 28.16
C THR A 381 -20.52 4.47 28.10
N VAL A 382 -19.90 5.30 28.94
CA VAL A 382 -18.43 5.40 29.04
C VAL A 382 -17.82 4.08 29.51
N GLY A 383 -18.43 3.41 30.48
CA GLY A 383 -17.99 2.09 30.96
C GLY A 383 -18.02 1.03 29.87
N VAL A 384 -19.09 0.98 29.07
CA VAL A 384 -19.22 0.06 27.92
C VAL A 384 -18.20 0.39 26.84
N ILE A 385 -18.01 1.67 26.50
CA ILE A 385 -16.98 2.10 25.55
C ILE A 385 -15.58 1.67 26.02
N ALA A 386 -15.27 1.86 27.31
CA ALA A 386 -14.00 1.47 27.89
C ALA A 386 -13.79 -0.05 27.83
N LEU A 387 -14.82 -0.84 28.13
CA LEU A 387 -14.79 -2.30 28.07
C LEU A 387 -14.58 -2.81 26.63
N VAL A 388 -15.30 -2.24 25.66
CA VAL A 388 -15.18 -2.57 24.23
C VAL A 388 -13.78 -2.25 23.74
N LYS A 389 -13.25 -1.07 24.09
CA LYS A 389 -11.90 -0.64 23.70
C LYS A 389 -10.82 -1.53 24.34
N ALA A 390 -10.96 -1.89 25.62
CA ALA A 390 -10.02 -2.77 26.31
C ALA A 390 -9.95 -4.17 25.70
N ASN A 391 -11.08 -4.67 25.17
CA ASN A 391 -11.19 -5.98 24.52
C ASN A 391 -11.24 -5.88 23.00
N GLY A 392 -10.80 -4.77 22.40
CA GLY A 392 -11.00 -4.49 20.98
C GLY A 392 -10.49 -5.59 20.04
N LYS A 393 -9.34 -6.20 20.35
CA LYS A 393 -8.79 -7.34 19.60
C LYS A 393 -9.75 -8.54 19.51
N GLN A 394 -10.57 -8.76 20.54
CA GLN A 394 -11.57 -9.83 20.56
C GLN A 394 -12.82 -9.48 19.74
N PHE A 395 -13.05 -8.22 19.42
CA PHE A 395 -14.16 -7.78 18.57
C PHE A 395 -13.78 -7.70 17.08
N CYS A 396 -12.49 -7.71 16.78
CA CYS A 396 -11.99 -7.73 15.41
C CYS A 396 -12.06 -9.14 14.80
N SER A 397 -12.33 -9.19 13.50
CA SER A 397 -12.28 -10.40 12.67
C SER A 397 -10.85 -10.86 12.51
N ARG A 398 -10.47 -11.89 13.27
CA ARG A 398 -9.14 -12.50 13.26
C ARG A 398 -9.09 -13.69 12.30
N PRO A 399 -8.05 -13.81 11.46
CA PRO A 399 -7.85 -15.01 10.64
C PRO A 399 -7.62 -16.24 11.52
N ARG A 400 -8.12 -17.39 11.08
CA ARG A 400 -7.99 -18.68 11.75
C ARG A 400 -6.93 -19.58 11.11
N LEU A 401 -6.52 -19.29 9.88
CA LEU A 401 -5.54 -20.06 9.12
C LEU A 401 -4.13 -19.45 9.17
N CYS A 402 -4.03 -18.15 9.46
CA CYS A 402 -2.76 -17.44 9.50
C CYS A 402 -2.16 -17.43 10.93
N GLY A 403 -0.92 -17.89 11.08
CA GLY A 403 -0.07 -17.52 12.22
C GLY A 403 0.39 -16.06 12.09
N LEU A 404 0.41 -15.32 13.20
CA LEU A 404 1.02 -13.98 13.24
C LEU A 404 2.53 -14.16 13.39
N ILE A 405 3.25 -13.96 12.27
CA ILE A 405 4.67 -14.32 12.02
C ILE A 405 5.00 -15.78 12.35
#